data_AF-A0A6A4XCQ4-F1
#
_entry.id   AF-A0A6A4XCQ4-F1
#
_cell.length_a   1.000
_cell.length_b   1.000
_cell.length_c   1.000
_cell.angle_alpha   90.00
_cell.angle_beta   90.00
_cell.angle_gamma   90.00
#
_symmetry.space_group_name_H-M   'P 1'
#
loop_
_entity.id
_entity.type
_entity.pdbx_description
1 polymer ?
#
loop_
_entity_poly.entity_id
_entity_poly.type
_entity_poly.pdbx_seq_one_letter_code
_entity_poly.pdbx_strand_id
1 'polypeptide(L)'
;MYQEEYFQGDIVMPVSDFVALNEDNAVVETSLWPGGRIYYTMSDCRDMNKSCLSWAERGECGRNPSYMHVYCRLSCSLCQAPPKPPPSPCKDNNSNCAGWASAGECYKNPSYMLVVCKLSCNKC
;
A
#
# COMPACT_ATOMS: atom_id res chain seq x y z
N MET A 1 -2.13 42.79 -23.09
CA MET A 1 -1.24 43.25 -22.01
C MET A 1 -2.06 43.32 -20.73
N TYR A 2 -2.03 42.29 -19.88
CA TYR A 2 -2.30 42.43 -18.44
C TYR A 2 -1.48 41.34 -17.71
N GLN A 3 -0.71 41.79 -16.71
CA GLN A 3 0.31 41.09 -15.90
C GLN A 3 -0.38 40.38 -14.70
N GLU A 4 -0.11 39.10 -14.39
CA GLU A 4 0.77 38.51 -13.33
C GLU A 4 0.15 38.26 -11.92
N GLU A 5 0.00 36.96 -11.58
CA GLU A 5 0.36 36.16 -10.35
C GLU A 5 -0.34 36.21 -8.94
N TYR A 6 -0.76 35.00 -8.48
CA TYR A 6 -0.68 34.26 -7.17
C TYR A 6 -1.15 34.79 -5.77
N PHE A 7 -1.91 33.98 -4.99
CA PHE A 7 -1.52 33.41 -3.65
C PHE A 7 -2.55 32.42 -2.99
N GLN A 8 -2.01 31.51 -2.18
CA GLN A 8 -2.44 30.20 -1.64
C GLN A 8 -3.55 30.18 -0.52
N GLY A 9 -4.39 29.12 -0.46
CA GLY A 9 -5.05 28.71 0.82
C GLY A 9 -6.39 27.96 0.69
N ASP A 10 -6.39 26.65 0.88
CA ASP A 10 -7.43 25.70 0.45
C ASP A 10 -8.53 25.36 1.49
N ILE A 11 -9.73 25.03 0.96
CA ILE A 11 -10.81 24.14 1.48
C ILE A 11 -12.00 24.79 2.21
N VAL A 12 -13.19 24.70 1.58
CA VAL A 12 -14.38 23.97 2.09
C VAL A 12 -15.26 23.54 0.90
N MET A 13 -15.60 22.24 0.71
CA MET A 13 -16.81 21.81 -0.04
C MET A 13 -17.36 20.42 0.39
N PRO A 14 -18.68 20.28 0.58
CA PRO A 14 -19.40 19.00 0.70
C PRO A 14 -20.27 18.71 -0.55
N VAL A 15 -21.21 17.77 -0.49
CA VAL A 15 -21.12 16.37 -0.93
C VAL A 15 -22.34 16.17 -1.84
N SER A 16 -22.20 15.66 -3.08
CA SER A 16 -23.37 15.06 -3.72
C SER A 16 -23.13 13.91 -4.68
N ASP A 17 -22.15 13.89 -5.59
CA ASP A 17 -22.30 12.96 -6.73
C ASP A 17 -21.12 12.00 -6.97
N PHE A 18 -21.37 10.72 -6.65
CA PHE A 18 -20.49 9.55 -6.64
C PHE A 18 -20.22 8.93 -8.04
N VAL A 19 -19.11 8.15 -8.12
CA VAL A 19 -18.46 7.53 -9.30
C VAL A 19 -18.79 6.03 -9.48
N ALA A 20 -18.77 5.52 -10.72
CA ALA A 20 -18.79 4.09 -11.07
C ALA A 20 -17.36 3.47 -11.08
N LEU A 21 -17.20 2.29 -10.49
CA LEU A 21 -15.92 1.62 -10.21
C LEU A 21 -15.48 0.65 -11.32
N ASN A 22 -14.18 0.60 -11.63
CA ASN A 22 -13.50 -0.56 -12.21
C ASN A 22 -12.53 -1.16 -11.17
N GLU A 23 -12.32 -2.47 -11.25
CA GLU A 23 -11.83 -3.35 -10.17
C GLU A 23 -10.40 -3.11 -9.66
N ASP A 24 -9.61 -2.19 -10.25
CA ASP A 24 -8.16 -2.12 -9.97
C ASP A 24 -7.56 -0.78 -9.53
N ASN A 25 -8.29 0.34 -9.45
CA ASN A 25 -7.79 1.58 -8.80
C ASN A 25 -8.77 2.73 -9.00
N ALA A 26 -9.27 3.33 -7.91
CA ALA A 26 -10.10 4.52 -7.96
C ALA A 26 -9.31 5.74 -8.45
N VAL A 27 -9.57 6.17 -9.68
CA VAL A 27 -9.23 7.51 -10.17
C VAL A 27 -10.39 8.46 -9.80
N VAL A 28 -10.08 9.57 -9.12
CA VAL A 28 -11.01 10.70 -9.07
C VAL A 28 -10.64 11.66 -10.21
N GLU A 29 -11.51 11.76 -11.21
CA GLU A 29 -11.39 12.77 -12.27
C GLU A 29 -11.86 14.11 -11.71
N THR A 30 -10.93 15.06 -11.52
CA THR A 30 -11.31 16.46 -11.29
C THR A 30 -10.98 17.26 -12.55
N SER A 31 -12.01 17.69 -13.26
CA SER A 31 -11.96 18.77 -14.25
C SER A 31 -11.82 20.08 -13.44
N LEU A 32 -10.96 21.08 -13.70
CA LEU A 32 -10.46 21.67 -14.94
C LEU A 32 -9.22 22.55 -14.68
N TRP A 33 -8.22 22.50 -15.54
CA TRP A 33 -7.60 23.68 -16.19
C TRP A 33 -7.62 23.42 -17.71
N PRO A 34 -7.67 24.43 -18.58
CA PRO A 34 -7.81 24.22 -20.01
C PRO A 34 -6.57 23.51 -20.59
N GLY A 35 -6.68 22.19 -20.78
CA GLY A 35 -5.76 21.41 -21.62
C GLY A 35 -4.85 20.37 -20.95
N GLY A 36 -5.01 20.04 -19.66
CA GLY A 36 -4.18 19.01 -19.02
C GLY A 36 -4.92 18.15 -18.00
N ARG A 37 -4.76 16.82 -18.09
CA ARG A 37 -5.24 15.87 -17.08
C ARG A 37 -4.13 15.68 -16.03
N ILE A 38 -4.41 15.96 -14.75
CA ILE A 38 -3.56 15.52 -13.64
C ILE A 38 -4.23 14.30 -13.01
N TYR A 39 -3.55 13.16 -13.04
CA TYR A 39 -4.00 11.94 -12.39
C TYR A 39 -3.29 11.82 -11.04
N TYR A 40 -4.01 11.96 -9.93
CA TYR A 40 -3.48 11.53 -8.63
C TYR A 40 -3.84 10.05 -8.45
N THR A 41 -2.85 9.19 -8.61
CA THR A 41 -2.96 7.82 -8.14
C THR A 41 -2.82 7.86 -6.62
N MET A 42 -3.85 7.46 -5.87
CA MET A 42 -3.71 7.22 -4.43
C MET A 42 -2.97 5.88 -4.22
N SER A 43 -1.78 5.77 -4.82
CA SER A 43 -1.05 4.52 -5.06
C SER A 43 -0.27 3.98 -3.86
N ASP A 44 -0.46 4.56 -2.67
CA ASP A 44 0.26 4.13 -1.47
C ASP A 44 -0.67 4.14 -0.24
N CYS A 45 -1.75 3.36 -0.26
CA CYS A 45 -2.55 3.18 0.95
C CYS A 45 -1.77 2.37 1.99
N ARG A 46 -1.11 3.09 2.90
CA ARG A 46 -0.34 2.53 4.00
C ARG A 46 -0.39 3.41 5.22
N ASP A 47 -0.03 2.81 6.35
CA ASP A 47 0.30 3.51 7.57
C ASP A 47 1.76 3.95 7.56
N MET A 48 2.00 5.19 7.95
CA MET A 48 3.34 5.78 8.08
C MET A 48 3.94 5.58 9.47
N ASN A 49 3.13 5.10 10.42
CA ASN A 49 3.57 4.80 11.77
C ASN A 49 3.21 3.37 12.16
N LYS A 50 4.17 2.63 12.71
CA LYS A 50 3.97 1.28 13.24
C LYS A 50 2.88 1.19 14.32
N SER A 51 2.57 2.30 14.98
CA SER A 51 1.54 2.39 16.02
C SER A 51 0.16 2.77 15.48
N CYS A 52 -0.01 2.99 14.17
CA CYS A 52 -1.30 3.37 13.59
C CYS A 52 -2.42 2.38 13.94
N LEU A 53 -2.16 1.08 13.89
CA LEU A 53 -3.15 0.06 14.21
C LEU A 53 -3.64 0.20 15.66
N SER A 54 -2.72 0.27 16.62
CA SER A 54 -3.08 0.40 18.04
C SER A 54 -3.69 1.76 18.37
N TRP A 55 -3.39 2.80 17.61
CA TRP A 55 -4.02 4.10 17.75
C TRP A 55 -5.45 4.09 17.21
N ALA A 56 -5.67 3.48 16.05
CA ALA A 56 -6.99 3.30 15.47
C ALA A 56 -7.90 2.46 16.40
N GLU A 57 -7.39 1.37 16.97
CA GLU A 57 -8.10 0.55 17.98
C GLU A 57 -8.50 1.35 19.22
N ARG A 58 -7.71 2.36 19.61
CA ARG A 58 -8.02 3.28 20.73
C ARG A 58 -8.92 4.45 20.32
N GLY A 59 -9.43 4.47 19.09
CA GLY A 59 -10.35 5.49 18.59
C GLY A 59 -9.68 6.80 18.16
N GLU A 60 -8.36 6.81 17.94
CA GLU A 60 -7.64 8.02 17.51
C GLU A 60 -8.12 8.53 16.15
N CYS A 61 -8.69 7.68 15.29
CA CYS A 61 -9.29 8.11 14.03
C CYS A 61 -10.40 9.16 14.25
N GLY A 62 -11.15 9.06 15.36
CA GLY A 62 -12.16 10.07 15.73
C GLY A 62 -11.63 11.16 16.65
N ARG A 63 -10.70 10.82 17.57
CA ARG A 63 -10.17 11.77 18.58
C ARG A 63 -9.09 12.70 18.02
N ASN A 64 -8.34 12.25 17.02
CA ASN A 64 -7.24 12.96 16.37
C ASN A 64 -7.25 12.75 14.84
N PRO A 65 -8.33 13.14 14.15
CA PRO A 65 -8.52 12.84 12.74
C PRO A 65 -7.47 13.52 11.84
N SER A 66 -7.00 14.72 12.21
CA SER A 66 -6.02 15.47 11.41
C SER A 66 -4.69 14.71 11.25
N TYR A 67 -4.21 14.09 12.32
CA TYR A 67 -3.02 13.25 12.27
C TYR A 67 -3.33 11.89 11.63
N MET A 68 -4.39 11.23 12.12
CA MET A 68 -4.67 9.84 11.75
C MET A 68 -5.05 9.70 10.26
N HIS A 69 -5.76 10.67 9.69
CA HIS A 69 -6.19 10.59 8.30
C HIS A 69 -5.03 10.79 7.31
N VAL A 70 -3.97 11.49 7.73
CA VAL A 70 -2.78 11.71 6.91
C VAL A 70 -1.79 10.56 7.05
N TYR A 71 -1.50 10.15 8.28
CA TYR A 71 -0.42 9.22 8.59
C TYR A 71 -0.89 7.78 8.83
N CYS A 72 -2.16 7.53 9.10
CA CYS A 72 -2.72 6.24 9.50
C CYS A 72 -3.98 5.86 8.71
N ARG A 73 -4.03 6.28 7.45
CA ARG A 73 -5.17 6.14 6.54
C ARG A 73 -5.62 4.69 6.32
N LEU A 74 -4.69 3.74 6.31
CA LEU A 74 -5.01 2.31 6.20
C LEU A 74 -5.68 1.82 7.49
N SER A 75 -5.06 2.10 8.65
CA SER A 75 -5.62 1.73 9.96
C SER A 75 -6.99 2.37 10.24
N CYS A 76 -7.23 3.59 9.75
CA CYS A 76 -8.53 4.26 9.85
C CYS A 76 -9.53 3.86 8.77
N SER A 77 -9.21 2.86 7.93
CA SER A 77 -10.09 2.38 6.85
C SER A 77 -10.53 3.48 5.86
N LEU A 78 -9.69 4.50 5.66
CA LEU A 78 -9.93 5.60 4.72
C LEU A 78 -9.43 5.27 3.30
N CYS A 79 -8.69 4.18 3.17
CA CYS A 79 -8.25 3.61 1.90
C CYS A 79 -8.07 2.10 2.06
N GLN A 80 -7.93 1.41 0.93
CA GLN A 80 -7.69 -0.04 0.91
C GLN A 80 -6.24 -0.31 0.52
N ALA A 81 -5.57 -1.20 1.28
CA ALA A 81 -4.24 -1.68 0.91
C ALA A 81 -4.30 -2.35 -0.47
N PRO A 82 -3.23 -2.25 -1.28
CA PRO A 82 -3.17 -2.97 -2.55
C PRO A 82 -3.38 -4.48 -2.31
N PRO A 83 -4.01 -5.19 -3.26
CA PRO A 83 -4.21 -6.62 -3.13
C PRO A 83 -2.87 -7.32 -2.89
N LYS A 84 -2.85 -8.27 -1.96
CA LYS A 84 -1.65 -9.05 -1.68
C LYS A 84 -1.29 -9.83 -2.96
N PRO A 85 -0.02 -9.83 -3.40
CA PRO A 85 0.38 -10.65 -4.54
C PRO A 85 0.03 -12.12 -4.27
N PRO A 86 -0.31 -12.88 -5.31
CA PRO A 86 -0.60 -14.30 -5.16
C PRO A 86 0.58 -15.00 -4.46
N PRO A 87 0.31 -16.04 -3.66
CA PRO A 87 1.37 -16.79 -3.02
C PRO A 87 2.34 -17.30 -4.09
N SER A 88 3.64 -17.05 -3.88
CA SER A 88 4.66 -17.50 -4.83
C SER A 88 4.62 -19.04 -4.96
N PRO A 89 4.74 -19.60 -6.17
CA PRO A 89 4.62 -21.04 -6.38
C PRO A 89 5.65 -21.79 -5.53
N CYS A 90 5.22 -22.88 -4.90
CA CYS A 90 6.08 -23.76 -4.11
C CYS A 90 7.07 -24.48 -5.03
N LYS A 91 8.26 -23.89 -5.18
CA LYS A 91 9.36 -24.45 -5.96
C LYS A 91 10.68 -23.98 -5.40
N ASP A 92 11.71 -24.75 -5.72
CA ASP A 92 13.08 -24.32 -5.55
C ASP A 92 13.49 -23.41 -6.73
N ASN A 93 14.23 -22.35 -6.40
CA ASN A 93 14.75 -21.38 -7.35
C ASN A 93 16.25 -21.57 -7.62
N ASN A 94 16.85 -22.65 -7.10
CA ASN A 94 18.24 -23.01 -7.35
C ASN A 94 18.38 -24.52 -7.55
N SER A 95 19.20 -24.93 -8.52
CA SER A 95 19.44 -26.35 -8.84
C SER A 95 20.13 -27.11 -7.69
N ASN A 96 20.86 -26.41 -6.81
CA ASN A 96 21.58 -27.03 -5.70
C ASN A 96 20.73 -27.21 -4.43
N CYS A 97 19.45 -26.80 -4.43
CA CYS A 97 18.60 -26.83 -3.25
C CYS A 97 18.50 -28.21 -2.59
N ALA A 98 18.37 -29.28 -3.39
CA ALA A 98 18.32 -30.65 -2.85
C ALA A 98 19.62 -31.04 -2.12
N GLY A 99 20.78 -30.64 -2.68
CA GLY A 99 22.08 -30.89 -2.07
C GLY A 99 22.27 -30.09 -0.77
N TRP A 100 21.91 -28.81 -0.77
CA TRP A 100 21.98 -27.95 0.41
C TRP A 100 21.01 -28.37 1.51
N ALA A 101 19.79 -28.75 1.16
CA ALA A 101 18.83 -29.29 2.12
C ALA A 101 19.37 -30.57 2.78
N SER A 102 19.97 -31.47 1.99
CA SER A 102 20.64 -32.68 2.50
C SER A 102 21.85 -32.37 3.39
N ALA A 103 22.57 -31.27 3.13
CA ALA A 103 23.66 -30.78 3.96
C ALA A 103 23.19 -30.07 5.26
N GLY A 104 21.88 -29.95 5.47
CA GLY A 104 21.26 -29.36 6.66
C GLY A 104 21.13 -27.83 6.58
N GLU A 105 21.26 -27.22 5.41
CA GLU A 105 21.20 -25.76 5.23
C GLU A 105 19.83 -25.19 5.62
N CYS A 106 18.76 -25.99 5.59
CA CYS A 106 17.43 -25.56 6.06
C CYS A 106 17.43 -25.09 7.52
N TYR A 107 18.39 -25.55 8.33
CA TYR A 107 18.55 -25.19 9.74
C TYR A 107 19.75 -24.27 9.97
N LYS A 108 20.85 -24.47 9.21
CA LYS A 108 22.07 -23.67 9.32
C LYS A 108 21.93 -22.30 8.66
N ASN A 109 21.20 -22.23 7.55
CA ASN A 109 20.98 -21.02 6.76
C ASN A 109 19.49 -20.86 6.36
N PRO A 110 18.58 -20.77 7.34
CA PRO A 110 17.15 -20.74 7.08
C PRO A 110 16.72 -19.49 6.30
N SER A 111 17.35 -18.33 6.54
CA SER A 111 16.98 -17.09 5.84
C SER A 111 17.12 -17.20 4.32
N TYR A 112 18.19 -17.85 3.84
CA TYR A 112 18.37 -18.11 2.41
C TYR A 112 17.49 -19.25 1.93
N MET A 113 17.51 -20.38 2.64
CA MET A 113 16.84 -21.61 2.20
C MET A 113 15.31 -21.49 2.18
N LEU A 114 14.71 -20.74 3.10
CA LEU A 114 13.24 -20.53 3.12
C LEU A 114 12.74 -19.64 1.97
N VAL A 115 13.59 -18.80 1.41
CA VAL A 115 13.25 -17.93 0.28
C VAL A 115 13.55 -18.62 -1.06
N VAL A 116 14.69 -19.31 -1.15
CA VAL A 116 15.21 -19.87 -2.41
C VAL A 116 14.86 -21.35 -2.57
N CYS A 117 14.87 -22.12 -1.49
CA CYS A 117 14.80 -23.59 -1.48
C CYS A 117 13.63 -24.13 -0.64
N LYS A 118 12.52 -23.39 -0.65
CA LYS A 118 11.32 -23.70 0.15
C LYS A 118 10.73 -25.08 -0.11
N LEU A 119 10.82 -25.59 -1.33
CA LEU A 119 10.34 -26.94 -1.64
C LEU A 119 11.27 -27.98 -1.02
N SER A 120 12.59 -27.88 -1.27
CA SER A 120 13.59 -28.79 -0.70
C SER A 120 13.60 -28.78 0.84
N CYS A 121 13.25 -27.67 1.48
CA CYS A 121 13.15 -27.59 2.94
C CYS A 121 11.80 -28.01 3.52
N ASN A 122 10.79 -28.34 2.70
CA ASN A 122 9.41 -28.58 3.11
C ASN A 122 8.82 -27.38 3.88
N LYS A 123 8.97 -26.18 3.31
CA LYS A 123 8.60 -24.88 3.90
C LYS A 123 7.72 -24.04 2.98
N CYS A 124 7.03 -24.74 2.09
CA CYS A 124 5.73 -24.27 1.63
C CYS A 124 4.73 -24.43 2.79
#